data_AF-A0A1H9QQ34-F1
#
_entry.id   AF-A0A1H9QQ34-F1
#
_cell.length_a   1.000
_cell.length_b   1.000
_cell.length_c   1.000
_cell.angle_alpha   90.00
_cell.angle_beta   90.00
_cell.angle_gamma   90.00
#
_symmetry.space_group_name_H-M   'P 1'
#
loop_
_entity.id
_entity.type
_entity.pdbx_description
1 polymer ?
#
loop_
_entity_poly.entity_id
_entity_poly.type
_entity_poly.pdbx_seq_one_letter_code
_entity_poly.pdbx_strand_id
1 'polypeptide(L)'
;MIIFRMVTSLRAHFRVRSTEWLLAGLLANFGRVLLDPHPTFEGASYAELARFATEDHWGWACLVAGGLRLGALFVNGSLYPSYWARAGMAFVSCFFWAEISLGFFTVGTVPTGLAIYPLLLLAEVYNVGCAFKDAGQAGYLRAARKAGTGGSGRW
;
A
#
# COMPACT_ATOMS: atom_id res chain seq x y z
N MET A 1 18.35 -7.32 -23.65
CA MET A 1 16.89 -7.22 -23.90
C MET A 1 16.00 -7.64 -22.71
N ILE A 2 16.53 -7.74 -21.48
CA ILE A 2 15.73 -7.95 -20.25
C ILE A 2 15.31 -6.62 -19.61
N ILE A 3 16.24 -5.67 -19.51
CA ILE A 3 16.00 -4.32 -18.96
C ILE A 3 14.88 -3.60 -19.74
N PHE A 4 14.90 -3.67 -21.07
CA PHE A 4 13.86 -3.05 -21.90
C PHE A 4 12.46 -3.68 -21.68
N ARG A 5 12.39 -5.00 -21.44
CA ARG A 5 11.15 -5.70 -21.08
C ARG A 5 10.67 -5.34 -19.68
N MET A 6 11.59 -5.21 -18.72
CA MET A 6 11.25 -4.76 -17.36
C MET A 6 10.70 -3.34 -17.35
N VAL A 7 11.32 -2.41 -18.08
CA VAL A 7 10.89 -1.00 -18.13
C VAL A 7 9.54 -0.85 -18.83
N THR A 8 9.29 -1.59 -19.91
CA THR A 8 8.00 -1.56 -20.62
C THR A 8 6.88 -2.18 -19.78
N SER A 9 7.13 -3.32 -19.13
CA SER A 9 6.20 -3.96 -18.19
C SER A 9 5.89 -3.06 -16.99
N LEU A 10 6.91 -2.44 -16.40
CA LEU A 10 6.74 -1.51 -15.28
C LEU A 10 5.89 -0.30 -15.69
N ARG A 11 6.16 0.33 -16.85
CA ARG A 11 5.39 1.48 -17.35
C ARG A 11 3.92 1.14 -17.63
N ALA A 12 3.64 -0.05 -18.16
CA ALA A 12 2.27 -0.50 -18.40
C ALA A 12 1.48 -0.67 -17.09
N HIS A 13 2.10 -1.26 -16.07
CA HIS A 13 1.48 -1.46 -14.76
C HIS A 13 1.47 -0.19 -13.89
N PHE A 14 2.41 0.74 -14.10
CA PHE A 14 2.50 1.99 -13.33
C PHE A 14 1.26 2.86 -13.50
N ARG A 15 0.72 3.00 -14.72
CA ARG A 15 -0.51 3.79 -14.96
C ARG A 15 -1.74 3.20 -14.29
N VAL A 16 -1.88 1.88 -14.33
CA VAL A 16 -3.04 1.18 -13.73
C VAL A 16 -2.96 1.17 -12.21
N ARG A 17 -1.75 1.24 -11.64
CA ARG A 17 -1.49 1.11 -10.20
C ARG A 17 -0.95 2.40 -9.58
N SER A 18 -1.19 3.54 -10.21
CA SER A 18 -0.60 4.83 -9.84
C SER A 18 -0.93 5.22 -8.39
N THR A 19 -2.15 4.91 -7.94
CA THR A 19 -2.61 5.13 -6.56
C THR A 19 -1.86 4.28 -5.55
N GLU A 20 -1.53 3.02 -5.87
CA GLU A 20 -0.76 2.15 -4.98
C GLU A 20 0.69 2.63 -4.84
N TRP A 21 1.30 3.08 -5.93
CA TRP A 21 2.65 3.68 -5.92
C TRP A 21 2.65 4.97 -5.10
N LEU A 22 1.66 5.83 -5.32
CA LEU A 22 1.53 7.10 -4.61
C LEU A 22 1.39 6.86 -3.10
N LEU A 23 0.47 6.00 -2.66
CA LEU A 23 0.23 5.78 -1.23
C LEU A 23 1.39 5.05 -0.54
N ALA A 24 2.03 4.09 -1.22
CA ALA A 24 3.24 3.45 -0.70
C ALA A 24 4.38 4.46 -0.53
N GLY A 25 4.55 5.36 -1.52
CA GLY A 25 5.51 6.47 -1.45
C GLY A 25 5.18 7.47 -0.35
N LEU A 26 3.90 7.83 -0.18
CA LEU A 26 3.44 8.72 0.88
C LEU A 26 3.69 8.13 2.26
N LEU A 27 3.42 6.84 2.47
CA LEU A 27 3.67 6.17 3.75
C LEU A 27 5.17 6.11 4.08
N ALA A 28 6.00 5.76 3.09
CA ALA A 28 7.45 5.77 3.25
C ALA A 28 7.98 7.18 3.55
N ASN A 29 7.50 8.19 2.84
CA ASN A 29 7.87 9.58 3.05
C ASN A 29 7.39 10.11 4.40
N PHE A 30 6.19 9.74 4.85
CA PHE A 30 5.69 10.06 6.18
C PHE A 30 6.63 9.51 7.25
N GLY A 31 7.03 8.24 7.14
CA GLY A 31 8.02 7.64 8.03
C GLY A 31 9.37 8.36 8.01
N ARG A 32 9.85 8.75 6.83
CA ARG A 32 11.08 9.57 6.68
C ARG A 32 10.99 10.90 7.42
N VAL A 33 9.84 11.60 7.31
CA VAL A 33 9.61 12.90 7.96
C VAL A 33 9.61 12.75 9.48
N LEU A 34 9.01 11.69 10.03
CA LEU A 34 9.05 11.43 11.48
C LEU A 34 10.45 11.12 12.00
N LEU A 35 11.37 10.68 11.13
CA LEU A 35 12.77 10.43 11.48
C LEU A 35 13.67 11.66 11.27
N ASP A 36 13.12 12.78 10.78
CA ASP A 36 13.90 14.01 10.65
C ASP A 36 14.21 14.60 12.05
N PRO A 37 15.30 15.38 12.22
CA PRO A 37 15.76 15.83 13.54
C PRO A 37 14.82 16.76 14.30
N HIS A 38 13.74 17.22 13.67
CA HIS A 38 12.77 18.12 14.26
C HIS A 38 11.55 17.32 14.73
N PRO A 39 11.36 17.14 16.05
CA PRO A 39 10.34 16.23 16.57
C PRO A 39 8.94 16.75 16.28
N THR A 40 8.16 15.95 15.56
CA THR A 40 6.76 16.23 15.22
C THR A 40 5.83 15.92 16.40
N PHE A 41 6.20 14.95 17.24
CA PHE A 41 5.37 14.47 18.34
C PHE A 41 5.33 15.43 19.55
N GLU A 42 6.12 16.49 19.56
CA GLU A 42 5.97 17.59 20.53
C GLU A 42 4.63 18.33 20.36
N GLY A 43 4.04 18.28 19.16
CA GLY A 43 2.73 18.87 18.91
C GLY A 43 1.60 18.07 19.54
N ALA A 44 0.65 18.76 20.18
CA ALA A 44 -0.52 18.13 20.83
C ALA A 44 -1.28 17.16 19.90
N SER A 45 -1.34 17.44 18.60
CA SER A 45 -2.01 16.61 17.59
C SER A 45 -1.51 15.16 17.51
N TYR A 46 -0.28 14.89 17.91
CA TYR A 46 0.30 13.54 17.89
C TYR A 46 0.25 12.83 19.25
N ALA A 47 -0.31 13.47 20.28
CA ALA A 47 -0.30 12.94 21.64
C ALA A 47 -0.88 11.51 21.74
N GLU A 48 -1.94 11.21 20.98
CA GLU A 48 -2.53 9.86 20.99
C GLU A 48 -1.63 8.82 20.32
N LEU A 49 -0.94 9.15 19.23
CA LEU A 49 0.03 8.24 18.61
C LEU A 49 1.22 7.99 19.54
N ALA A 50 1.65 9.02 20.26
CA ALA A 50 2.74 8.95 21.23
C ALA A 50 2.44 8.00 22.41
N ARG A 51 1.17 7.70 22.70
CA ARG A 51 0.78 6.74 23.74
C ARG A 51 1.09 5.30 23.35
N PHE A 52 1.09 4.98 22.06
CA PHE A 52 1.31 3.62 21.56
C PHE A 52 2.79 3.34 21.31
N ALA A 53 3.52 4.29 20.73
CA ALA A 53 4.94 4.16 20.45
C ALA A 53 5.61 5.53 20.30
N THR A 54 6.94 5.57 20.44
CA THR A 54 7.71 6.80 20.21
C THR A 54 7.69 7.20 18.73
N GLU A 55 7.97 8.47 18.46
CA GLU A 55 8.05 9.01 17.09
C GLU A 55 9.00 8.20 16.19
N ASP A 56 10.19 7.86 16.70
CA ASP A 56 11.17 7.03 15.98
C ASP A 56 10.61 5.64 15.58
N HIS A 57 9.85 5.00 16.47
CA HIS A 57 9.26 3.70 16.18
C HIS A 57 8.19 3.80 15.10
N TRP A 58 7.34 4.83 15.16
CA TRP A 58 6.36 5.12 14.10
C TRP A 58 7.04 5.46 12.78
N GLY A 59 8.14 6.22 12.83
CA GLY A 59 8.96 6.59 11.68
C GLY A 59 9.52 5.37 10.96
N TRP A 60 10.19 4.49 11.70
CA TRP A 60 10.71 3.23 11.16
C TRP A 60 9.61 2.29 10.68
N ALA A 61 8.52 2.15 11.42
CA ALA A 61 7.40 1.30 11.03
C ALA A 61 6.79 1.74 9.68
N CYS A 62 6.51 3.04 9.53
CA CYS A 62 5.99 3.61 8.28
C CYS A 62 6.99 3.48 7.13
N LEU A 63 8.28 3.79 7.39
CA LEU A 63 9.33 3.74 6.38
C LEU A 63 9.55 2.31 5.86
N VAL A 64 9.63 1.34 6.75
CA VAL A 64 9.78 -0.08 6.38
C VAL A 64 8.53 -0.59 5.69
N ALA A 65 7.32 -0.32 6.21
CA ALA A 65 6.08 -0.78 5.58
C ALA A 65 5.89 -0.20 4.17
N GLY A 66 6.09 1.11 4.00
CA GLY A 66 6.04 1.78 2.70
C GLY A 66 7.14 1.28 1.74
N GLY A 67 8.37 1.12 2.24
CA GLY A 67 9.50 0.61 1.46
C GLY A 67 9.30 -0.83 0.97
N LEU A 68 8.88 -1.74 1.85
CA LEU A 68 8.53 -3.12 1.48
C LEU A 68 7.42 -3.15 0.43
N ARG A 69 6.44 -2.24 0.54
CA ARG A 69 5.34 -2.16 -0.42
C ARG A 69 5.81 -1.65 -1.78
N LEU A 70 6.67 -0.63 -1.84
CA LEU A 70 7.29 -0.17 -3.08
C LEU A 70 8.09 -1.30 -3.74
N GLY A 71 8.87 -2.06 -2.95
CA GLY A 71 9.56 -3.26 -3.42
C GLY A 71 8.61 -4.31 -3.98
N ALA A 72 7.52 -4.60 -3.28
CA ALA A 72 6.50 -5.53 -3.73
C ALA A 72 5.84 -5.09 -5.05
N LEU A 73 5.55 -3.80 -5.22
CA LEU A 73 5.00 -3.24 -6.46
C LEU A 73 5.99 -3.35 -7.63
N PHE A 74 7.27 -3.10 -7.35
CA PHE A 74 8.33 -3.24 -8.35
C PHE A 74 8.45 -4.68 -8.84
N VAL A 75 8.55 -5.65 -7.92
CA VAL A 75 8.64 -7.09 -8.25
C VAL A 75 7.38 -7.56 -8.97
N ASN A 76 6.20 -7.11 -8.52
CA ASN A 76 4.92 -7.44 -9.16
C ASN A 76 4.77 -6.87 -10.57
N GLY A 77 5.41 -5.72 -10.87
CA GLY A 77 5.38 -5.10 -12.19
C GLY A 77 6.43 -5.64 -13.15
N SER A 78 7.43 -6.39 -12.66
CA SER A 78 8.62 -6.77 -13.45
C SER A 78 8.86 -8.28 -13.56
N LEU A 79 8.51 -9.08 -12.55
CA LEU A 79 8.96 -10.48 -12.45
C LEU A 79 7.81 -11.47 -12.22
N TYR A 80 7.03 -11.29 -11.14
CA TYR A 80 6.00 -12.27 -10.73
C TYR A 80 4.73 -11.58 -10.22
N PRO A 81 3.56 -11.80 -10.86
CA PRO A 81 2.30 -11.28 -10.36
C PRO A 81 1.85 -12.05 -9.10
N SER A 82 1.88 -11.38 -7.96
CA SER A 82 1.41 -11.80 -6.64
C SER A 82 0.35 -10.84 -6.11
N TYR A 83 -0.92 -11.16 -6.42
CA TYR A 83 -2.09 -10.37 -6.03
C TYR A 83 -2.30 -10.33 -4.50
N TRP A 84 -2.01 -11.43 -3.81
CA TRP A 84 -2.19 -11.56 -2.36
C TRP A 84 -1.18 -10.73 -1.56
N ALA A 85 0.09 -10.73 -1.98
CA ALA A 85 1.09 -9.85 -1.36
C ALA A 85 0.70 -8.38 -1.50
N ARG A 86 0.13 -8.02 -2.65
CA ARG A 86 -0.35 -6.67 -2.95
C ARG A 86 -1.51 -6.25 -2.03
N ALA A 87 -2.51 -7.11 -1.89
CA ALA A 87 -3.65 -6.88 -1.01
C ALA A 87 -3.21 -6.78 0.47
N GLY A 88 -2.31 -7.67 0.90
CA GLY A 88 -1.77 -7.66 2.27
C GLY A 88 -1.01 -6.36 2.59
N MET A 89 -0.15 -5.89 1.70
CA MET A 89 0.60 -4.65 1.93
C MET A 89 -0.29 -3.40 1.92
N ALA A 90 -1.32 -3.36 1.07
CA ALA A 90 -2.31 -2.29 1.09
C ALA A 90 -3.13 -2.30 2.39
N PHE A 91 -3.53 -3.50 2.86
CA PHE A 91 -4.23 -3.65 4.14
C PHE A 91 -3.38 -3.19 5.33
N VAL A 92 -2.09 -3.53 5.37
CA VAL A 92 -1.17 -3.03 6.39
C VAL A 92 -1.07 -1.50 6.35
N SER A 93 -1.10 -0.90 5.16
CA SER A 93 -1.08 0.56 5.03
C SER A 93 -2.39 1.20 5.51
N CYS A 94 -3.54 0.52 5.37
CA CYS A 94 -4.80 0.98 5.99
C CYS A 94 -4.66 1.13 7.50
N PHE A 95 -3.98 0.21 8.18
CA PHE A 95 -3.77 0.30 9.63
C PHE A 95 -3.08 1.61 10.01
N PHE A 96 -1.98 1.96 9.34
CA PHE A 96 -1.26 3.21 9.61
C PHE A 96 -2.14 4.45 9.37
N TRP A 97 -2.83 4.52 8.23
CA TRP A 97 -3.68 5.68 7.95
C TRP A 97 -4.89 5.77 8.88
N ALA A 98 -5.42 4.65 9.35
CA ALA A 98 -6.50 4.60 10.33
C ALA A 98 -6.02 5.13 11.69
N GLU A 99 -4.90 4.64 12.22
CA GLU A 99 -4.34 5.11 13.49
C GLU A 99 -4.00 6.60 13.46
N ILE A 100 -3.37 7.08 12.39
CA ILE A 100 -3.06 8.51 12.21
C ILE A 100 -4.36 9.35 12.19
N SER A 101 -5.37 8.90 11.45
CA SER A 101 -6.64 9.62 11.32
C SER A 101 -7.42 9.65 12.63
N LEU A 102 -7.48 8.51 13.33
CA LEU A 102 -8.19 8.38 14.61
C LEU A 102 -7.50 9.18 15.70
N GLY A 103 -6.18 9.07 15.83
CA GLY A 103 -5.42 9.82 16.83
C GLY A 103 -5.59 11.33 16.68
N PHE A 104 -5.65 11.83 15.45
CA PHE A 104 -5.89 13.25 15.20
C PHE A 104 -7.33 13.66 15.52
N PHE A 105 -8.30 12.78 15.27
CA PHE A 105 -9.71 13.04 15.55
C PHE A 105 -9.99 13.09 17.06
N THR A 106 -9.33 12.25 17.85
CA THR A 106 -9.56 12.14 19.31
C THR A 106 -8.92 13.23 20.14
N VAL A 107 -7.80 13.81 19.68
CA VAL A 107 -7.10 14.89 20.39
C VAL A 107 -7.90 16.22 20.36
N GLY A 108 -8.82 16.39 19.41
CA GLY A 108 -9.63 17.61 19.30
C GLY A 108 -8.90 18.83 18.75
N THR A 109 -7.60 18.71 18.44
CA THR A 109 -6.91 19.65 17.55
C THR A 109 -7.38 19.39 16.12
N VAL A 110 -7.57 20.44 15.31
CA VAL A 110 -7.93 20.30 13.88
C VAL A 110 -6.70 20.58 13.01
N PRO A 111 -5.71 19.67 12.93
CA PRO A 111 -4.61 19.82 11.99
C PRO A 111 -5.14 19.63 10.57
N THR A 112 -4.49 20.27 9.61
CA THR A 112 -4.80 20.09 8.17
C THR A 112 -4.70 18.63 7.73
N GLY A 113 -3.95 17.79 8.46
CA GLY A 113 -3.87 16.34 8.28
C GLY A 113 -5.23 15.62 8.35
N LEU A 114 -6.21 16.11 9.12
CA LEU A 114 -7.56 15.52 9.18
C LEU A 114 -8.32 15.60 7.86
N ALA A 115 -8.00 16.57 6.99
CA ALA A 115 -8.59 16.64 5.66
C ALA A 115 -7.95 15.62 4.69
N ILE A 116 -6.74 15.14 5.00
CA ILE A 116 -5.91 14.37 4.08
C ILE A 116 -5.90 12.88 4.48
N TYR A 117 -5.52 12.55 5.71
CA TYR A 117 -5.26 11.17 6.14
C TYR A 117 -6.48 10.24 6.03
N PRO A 118 -7.72 10.67 6.35
CA PRO A 118 -8.90 9.84 6.12
C PRO A 118 -9.13 9.54 4.63
N LEU A 119 -8.82 10.48 3.73
CA LEU A 119 -8.92 10.25 2.29
C LEU A 119 -7.86 9.26 1.80
N LEU A 120 -6.65 9.30 2.36
CA LEU A 120 -5.61 8.31 2.08
C LEU A 120 -6.04 6.91 2.53
N LEU A 121 -6.67 6.79 3.70
CA LEU A 121 -7.26 5.53 4.18
C LEU A 121 -8.33 5.01 3.20
N LEU A 122 -9.25 5.85 2.75
CA LEU A 122 -10.28 5.44 1.78
C LEU A 122 -9.65 5.00 0.45
N ALA A 123 -8.61 5.70 -0.01
CA ALA A 123 -7.87 5.30 -1.21
C ALA A 123 -7.16 3.95 -1.03
N GLU A 124 -6.67 3.62 0.18
CA GLU A 124 -6.14 2.28 0.45
C GLU A 124 -7.21 1.20 0.43
N VAL A 125 -8.35 1.44 1.08
CA VAL A 125 -9.48 0.50 1.07
C VAL A 125 -9.91 0.21 -0.37
N TYR A 126 -9.94 1.24 -1.23
CA TYR A 126 -10.18 1.07 -2.66
C TYR A 126 -9.13 0.17 -3.32
N ASN A 127 -7.84 0.41 -3.07
CA ASN A 127 -6.76 -0.39 -3.64
C ASN A 127 -6.82 -1.86 -3.17
N VAL A 128 -7.15 -2.11 -1.90
CA VAL A 128 -7.39 -3.45 -1.36
C VAL A 128 -8.53 -4.14 -2.13
N GLY A 129 -9.66 -3.45 -2.32
CA GLY A 129 -10.79 -3.96 -3.10
C GLY A 129 -10.44 -4.29 -4.55
N CYS A 130 -9.67 -3.44 -5.21
CA CYS A 130 -9.15 -3.70 -6.56
C CYS A 130 -8.22 -4.92 -6.58
N ALA A 131 -7.31 -5.04 -5.61
CA ALA A 131 -6.41 -6.19 -5.52
C ALA A 131 -7.15 -7.52 -5.33
N PHE A 132 -8.23 -7.54 -4.54
CA PHE A 132 -9.08 -8.72 -4.39
C PHE A 132 -9.83 -9.08 -5.67
N LYS A 133 -10.38 -8.09 -6.40
CA LYS A 133 -11.02 -8.32 -7.69
C LYS A 133 -10.05 -8.93 -8.71
N ASP A 134 -8.83 -8.40 -8.79
CA ASP A 134 -7.77 -8.92 -9.66
C ASP A 134 -7.42 -10.38 -9.30
N ALA A 135 -7.33 -10.69 -8.01
CA ALA A 135 -7.06 -12.06 -7.53
C ALA A 135 -8.19 -13.02 -7.95
N GLY A 136 -9.45 -12.60 -7.82
CA GLY A 136 -10.62 -13.38 -8.24
C GLY A 136 -10.64 -13.64 -9.74
N GLN A 137 -10.41 -12.62 -10.56
CA GLN A 137 -10.33 -12.75 -12.02
C GLN A 137 -9.20 -13.69 -12.45
N ALA A 138 -8.02 -13.58 -11.84
CA ALA A 138 -6.91 -14.48 -12.12
C ALA A 138 -7.23 -15.94 -11.75
N GLY A 139 -7.96 -16.17 -10.66
CA GLY A 139 -8.46 -17.49 -10.26
C GLY A 139 -9.43 -18.08 -11.28
N TYR A 140 -10.42 -17.29 -11.73
CA TYR A 140 -11.38 -17.70 -12.75
C TYR A 140 -10.70 -18.10 -14.07
N LEU A 141 -9.76 -17.27 -14.57
CA LEU A 141 -9.04 -17.55 -15.81
C LEU A 141 -8.19 -18.82 -15.73
N ARG A 142 -7.57 -19.09 -14.57
CA ARG A 142 -6.83 -20.33 -14.34
C ARG A 142 -7.73 -21.56 -14.36
N ALA A 143 -8.92 -21.47 -13.77
CA ALA A 143 -9.91 -22.55 -13.78
C ALA A 143 -10.43 -22.82 -15.21
N ALA A 144 -10.79 -21.77 -15.95
CA ALA A 144 -11.23 -21.86 -17.33
C ALA A 144 -10.18 -22.51 -18.25
N ARG A 145 -8.90 -22.13 -18.09
CA ARG A 145 -7.79 -22.72 -18.86
C ARG A 145 -7.62 -24.21 -18.58
N LYS A 146 -7.72 -24.65 -17.31
CA LYS A 146 -7.67 -26.07 -16.94
C LYS A 146 -8.83 -26.87 -17.57
N ALA A 147 -10.04 -26.30 -17.56
CA ALA A 147 -11.22 -26.93 -18.17
C ALA A 147 -11.08 -27.09 -19.70
N GLY A 148 -10.55 -26.08 -20.39
CA GLY A 148 -10.30 -26.13 -21.84
C GLY A 148 -9.21 -27.14 -22.25
N THR A 149 -8.16 -27.31 -21.45
CA THR A 149 -7.12 -28.31 -21.73
C THR A 149 -7.56 -29.75 -21.43
N GLY A 150 -8.50 -29.96 -20.50
CA GLY A 150 -9.01 -31.28 -20.12
C GLY A 150 -10.02 -31.90 -21.09
N GLY A 151 -10.55 -31.12 -22.06
CA GLY A 151 -11.56 -31.56 -23.02
C GLY A 151 -11.02 -32.18 -24.32
N SER A 152 -9.71 -32.17 -24.56
CA SER A 152 -9.10 -32.62 -25.83
C SER A 152 -8.64 -34.09 -25.86
N GLY A 153 -8.86 -34.86 -24.78
CA GLY A 153 -8.30 -36.21 -24.60
C GLY A 153 -9.32 -37.34 -24.44
N ARG A 154 -10.56 -37.18 -24.93
CA ARG A 154 -11.54 -38.28 -24.98
C ARG A 154 -12.15 -38.39 -26.37
N TRP A 155 -11.47 -39.15 -27.22
CA TRP A 155 -12.06 -39.86 -28.36
C TRP A 155 -11.39 -41.22 -28.44
#